data_AF-A0A7V9U6N6-F1
#
_entry.id   AF-A0A7V9U6N6-F1
#
_cell.length_a   1.000
_cell.length_b   1.000
_cell.length_c   1.000
_cell.angle_alpha   90.00
_cell.angle_beta   90.00
_cell.angle_gamma   90.00
#
_symmetry.space_group_name_H-M   'P 1'
#
loop_
_entity.id
_entity.type
_entity.pdbx_description
1 polymer ?
#
loop_
_entity_poly.entity_id
_entity_poly.type
_entity_poly.pdbx_seq_one_letter_code
_entity_poly.pdbx_strand_id
1 'polypeptide(L)' 'ESDWDPTAVNSSSGAYGIPQSLPPAKMARAGADWRTNPVTQIEWGLKYIDLSYGTPCGAWSFKQANNFY' A
#
# COMPACT_ATOMS: atom_id res chain seq x y z
N GLU A 1 -8.40 -2.53 6.57
CA GLU A 1 -8.36 -2.58 5.09
C GLU A 1 -8.97 -1.30 4.53
N SER A 2 -8.48 -0.79 3.40
CA SER A 2 -8.92 0.48 2.78
C SER A 2 -10.16 0.35 1.90
N ASP A 3 -10.67 -0.88 1.70
CA ASP A 3 -11.78 -1.20 0.77
C ASP A 3 -11.60 -0.60 -0.64
N TRP A 4 -10.35 -0.60 -1.13
CA TRP A 4 -9.95 0.00 -2.41
C TRP A 4 -10.17 1.52 -2.53
N ASP A 5 -10.46 2.22 -1.43
CA ASP A 5 -10.55 3.67 -1.42
C ASP A 5 -9.15 4.32 -1.43
N PRO A 6 -8.75 5.03 -2.50
CA PRO A 6 -7.47 5.71 -2.60
C PRO A 6 -7.32 6.90 -1.67
N THR A 7 -8.39 7.34 -1.03
CA THR A 7 -8.40 8.43 -0.06
C THR A 7 -8.53 7.95 1.39
N ALA A 8 -8.65 6.63 1.61
CA ALA A 8 -8.79 6.05 2.93
C ALA A 8 -7.64 6.46 3.85
N VAL A 9 -7.99 7.03 5.01
CA VAL A 9 -7.04 7.37 6.06
C VAL A 9 -7.38 6.58 7.31
N ASN A 10 -6.42 5.80 7.78
CA ASN A 10 -6.55 5.19 9.10
C ASN A 10 -6.41 6.28 10.17
N SER A 11 -7.48 6.51 10.93
CA SER A 11 -7.52 7.57 11.94
C SER A 11 -6.58 7.34 13.14
N SER A 12 -6.19 6.08 13.42
CA SER A 12 -5.30 5.78 14.55
C SER A 12 -3.83 5.85 14.16
N SER A 13 -3.48 5.40 12.94
CA SER A 13 -2.07 5.29 12.50
C SER A 13 -1.64 6.34 11.48
N GLY A 14 -2.58 7.01 10.82
CA GLY A 14 -2.29 7.93 9.71
C GLY A 14 -1.91 7.22 8.40
N ALA A 15 -2.05 5.89 8.33
CA ALA A 15 -1.86 5.13 7.09
C ALA A 15 -2.83 5.60 6.00
N TYR A 16 -2.36 5.66 4.76
CA TYR A 16 -3.09 6.33 3.68
C TYR A 16 -3.23 5.47 2.41
N GLY A 17 -4.38 5.61 1.76
CA GLY A 17 -4.69 5.10 0.42
C GLY A 17 -4.92 3.59 0.38
N ILE A 18 -5.04 3.06 -0.84
CA ILE A 18 -5.25 1.64 -1.11
C ILE A 18 -4.23 0.77 -0.35
N PRO A 19 -2.90 1.02 -0.44
CA PRO A 19 -1.92 0.17 0.22
C PRO A 19 -1.81 0.43 1.73
N GLN A 20 -2.54 1.41 2.29
CA GLN A 20 -2.42 1.84 3.69
C GLN A 20 -0.95 2.08 4.09
N SER A 21 -0.24 2.89 3.29
CA SER A 21 1.20 3.14 3.48
C SER A 21 1.49 4.02 4.70
N LEU A 22 2.53 3.65 5.46
CA LEU A 22 3.06 4.44 6.56
C LEU A 22 4.61 4.57 6.49
N PRO A 23 5.17 5.79 6.43
CA PRO A 23 4.49 7.06 6.11
C PRO A 23 3.93 7.09 4.67
N PRO A 24 2.82 7.81 4.41
CA PRO A 24 2.20 7.95 3.09
C PRO A 24 3.13 8.49 2.01
N ALA A 25 4.04 9.39 2.39
CA ALA A 25 4.96 10.08 1.49
C ALA A 25 5.89 9.14 0.70
N LYS A 26 6.05 7.88 1.12
CA LYS A 26 6.81 6.88 0.35
C LYS A 26 6.25 6.68 -1.07
N MET A 27 4.94 6.87 -1.24
CA MET A 27 4.26 6.75 -2.53
C MET A 27 4.66 7.83 -3.54
N ALA A 28 5.22 8.95 -3.07
CA ALA A 28 5.73 10.02 -3.94
C ALA A 28 6.84 9.54 -4.89
N ARG A 29 7.48 8.40 -4.59
CA ARG A 29 8.50 7.78 -5.46
C ARG A 29 7.89 7.11 -6.69
N ALA A 30 6.61 6.75 -6.66
CA ALA A 30 5.90 6.19 -7.81
C ALA A 30 5.31 7.28 -8.71
N GLY A 31 4.85 8.39 -8.12
CA GLY A 31 4.35 9.54 -8.88
C GLY A 31 3.99 10.70 -7.95
N ALA A 32 4.03 11.93 -8.46
CA ALA A 32 3.69 13.13 -7.69
C ALA A 32 2.19 13.21 -7.33
N ASP A 33 1.35 12.49 -8.07
CA ASP A 33 -0.11 12.40 -7.95
C ASP A 33 -0.59 11.26 -7.03
N TRP A 34 0.33 10.63 -6.29
CA TRP A 34 0.06 9.48 -5.40
C TRP A 34 -1.10 9.69 -4.42
N ARG A 35 -1.40 10.95 -4.08
CA ARG A 35 -2.45 11.29 -3.11
C ARG A 35 -3.86 11.26 -3.71
N THR A 36 -4.02 11.15 -5.02
CA THR A 36 -5.35 11.12 -5.65
C THR A 36 -5.46 10.08 -6.76
N ASN A 37 -4.34 9.61 -7.31
CA ASN A 37 -4.33 8.63 -8.38
C ASN A 37 -4.22 7.18 -7.81
N PRO A 38 -5.28 6.37 -7.91
CA PRO A 38 -5.25 4.97 -7.46
C PRO A 38 -4.23 4.12 -8.23
N VAL A 39 -3.95 4.43 -9.50
CA VAL A 39 -2.95 3.70 -10.29
C VAL A 39 -1.56 3.88 -9.69
N THR A 40 -1.17 5.12 -9.37
CA THR A 40 0.10 5.43 -8.72
C THR A 40 0.24 4.72 -7.36
N GLN A 41 -0.85 4.61 -6.59
CA GLN A 41 -0.86 3.89 -5.30
C GLN A 41 -0.68 2.38 -5.48
N ILE A 42 -1.33 1.80 -6.50
CA ILE A 42 -1.22 0.36 -6.82
C ILE A 42 0.18 0.03 -7.32
N GLU A 43 0.74 0.84 -8.24
CA GLU A 43 2.11 0.66 -8.75
C GLU A 43 3.13 0.72 -7.61
N TRP A 44 2.97 1.68 -6.69
CA TRP A 44 3.81 1.73 -5.50
C TRP A 44 3.66 0.49 -4.63
N GLY A 45 2.41 0.06 -4.36
CA GLY A 45 2.12 -1.11 -3.53
C GLY A 45 2.74 -2.39 -4.10
N LEU A 46 2.63 -2.59 -5.42
CA LEU A 46 3.24 -3.72 -6.12
C LEU A 46 4.77 -3.70 -6.04
N LYS A 47 5.38 -2.52 -6.22
CA LYS A 47 6.84 -2.36 -6.10
C LYS A 47 7.34 -2.54 -4.68
N TYR A 48 6.58 -2.08 -3.69
CA TYR A 48 6.87 -2.34 -2.28
C TYR A 48 6.82 -3.84 -1.99
N ILE A 49 5.80 -4.54 -2.52
CA ILE A 49 5.67 -5.98 -2.38
C ILE A 49 6.85 -6.72 -3.00
N ASP A 50 7.27 -6.33 -4.21
CA ASP A 50 8.43 -6.91 -4.89
C ASP A 50 9.71 -6.73 -4.08
N LEU A 51 9.96 -5.53 -3.55
CA LEU A 51 11.16 -5.24 -2.76
C LEU A 51 11.16 -5.90 -1.37
N SER A 52 10.01 -6.02 -0.72
CA SER A 52 9.90 -6.56 0.64
C SER A 52 9.68 -8.07 0.69
N TYR A 53 9.00 -8.63 -0.32
CA TYR A 53 8.54 -10.02 -0.33
C TYR A 53 8.91 -10.79 -1.61
N GLY A 54 9.55 -10.13 -2.59
CA GLY A 54 10.02 -10.74 -3.84
C GLY A 54 8.93 -11.03 -4.86
N THR A 55 7.73 -11.42 -4.44
CA THR A 55 6.60 -11.67 -5.34
C THR A 55 5.27 -11.28 -4.69
N PRO A 56 4.23 -10.96 -5.48
CA PRO A 56 2.85 -10.84 -4.98
C PRO A 56 2.39 -12.06 -4.18
N CYS A 57 2.75 -13.26 -4.63
CA CYS A 57 2.46 -14.49 -3.90
C CYS A 57 3.19 -14.55 -2.55
N GLY A 58 4.45 -14.10 -2.50
CA GLY A 58 5.23 -13.98 -1.27
C GLY A 58 4.61 -13.02 -0.26
N ALA A 59 4.11 -11.87 -0.72
CA ALA A 59 3.38 -10.94 0.14
C ALA A 59 2.07 -11.52 0.65
N TRP A 60 1.33 -12.25 -0.19
CA TRP A 60 0.09 -12.92 0.22
C TRP A 60 0.34 -14.03 1.25
N SER A 61 1.37 -14.86 1.04
CA SER A 61 1.81 -15.86 2.01
C SER A 61 2.26 -15.20 3.33
N PHE A 62 2.96 -14.07 3.27
CA PHE A 62 3.32 -13.30 4.46
C PHE A 62 2.08 -12.74 5.17
N LYS A 63 1.10 -12.18 4.44
CA LYS A 63 -0.16 -11.66 5.01
C LYS A 63 -0.95 -12.77 5.70
N GLN A 64 -1.06 -13.94 5.07
CA GLN A 64 -1.68 -15.14 5.66
C GLN A 64 -0.93 -15.63 6.90
N ALA A 65 0.40 -15.73 6.84
CA ALA A 65 1.21 -16.21 7.95
C ALA A 65 1.19 -15.27 9.17
N ASN A 66 0.98 -13.97 8.96
CA ASN A 66 0.95 -12.96 10.02
C ASN A 66 -0.48 -12.55 10.45
N ASN A 67 -1.53 -13.21 9.97
CA ASN A 67 -2.93 -12.96 10.35
C ASN A 67 -3.39 -11.49 10.22
N PHE A 68 -2.82 -10.72 9.27
CA PHE A 68 -3.35 -9.39 8.96
C PHE A 68 -4.59 -9.53 8.06
N TYR A 69 -5.79 -9.47 8.64
CA TYR A 69 -7.03 -9.22 7.90
C TYR A 69 -7.32 -7.72 7.87
#